data_AF-A0ABD6WWQ2-F1
#
_entry.id   AF-A0ABD6WWQ2-F1
#
_cell.length_a   1.000
_cell.length_b   1.000
_cell.length_c   1.000
_cell.angle_alpha   90.00
_cell.angle_beta   90.00
_cell.angle_gamma   90.00
#
_symmetry.space_group_name_H-M   'P 1'
#
loop_
_entity.id
_entity.type
_entity.pdbx_description
1 polymer ?
#
loop_
_entity_poly.entity_id
_entity_poly.type
_entity_poly.pdbx_seq_one_letter_code
_entity_poly.pdbx_strand_id
1 'polypeptide(L)'
;MDASKKKKTFNFPSAFTILFAILILAVGLTWVIPSGSYSKLTYNSTDNVFVVKAYGVDDKTYPATTDTLDNLNIKIKLSNFTEGVIKKPIAIPGTYQRVEQHHKGIEDITKSMVEGTIEAVDVMVFIFVLGGMIGVINRTGSFNAGLMALAKKPKVMSFLLYSAYPS
;
A
#
# COMPACT_ATOMS: atom_id res chain seq x y z
N MET A 1 29.65 -54.65 -2.96
CA MET A 1 30.08 -53.25 -2.69
C MET A 1 28.89 -52.37 -3.02
N ASP A 2 28.01 -52.16 -2.04
CA ASP A 2 26.75 -51.44 -2.26
C ASP A 2 27.00 -49.93 -2.23
N ALA A 3 26.92 -49.31 -3.40
CA ALA A 3 26.95 -47.86 -3.56
C ALA A 3 25.61 -47.27 -3.09
N SER A 4 25.54 -46.92 -1.80
CA SER A 4 24.40 -46.20 -1.22
C SER A 4 24.24 -44.83 -1.91
N LYS A 5 23.25 -44.73 -2.82
CA LYS A 5 22.84 -43.46 -3.44
C LYS A 5 22.22 -42.55 -2.38
N LYS A 6 23.00 -41.58 -1.93
CA LYS A 6 22.57 -40.52 -1.01
C LYS A 6 21.44 -39.72 -1.65
N LYS A 7 20.21 -39.88 -1.15
CA LYS A 7 19.02 -39.13 -1.57
C LYS A 7 19.22 -37.65 -1.21
N LYS A 8 19.27 -36.76 -2.20
CA LYS A 8 19.40 -35.31 -1.98
C LYS A 8 18.08 -34.82 -1.37
N THR A 9 18.11 -34.49 -0.08
CA THR A 9 16.94 -33.96 0.63
C THR A 9 16.71 -32.52 0.17
N PHE A 10 15.53 -32.24 -0.38
CA PHE A 10 15.13 -30.89 -0.77
C PHE A 10 14.88 -30.08 0.50
N ASN A 11 15.88 -29.29 0.89
CA ASN A 11 15.69 -28.32 1.96
C ASN A 11 14.86 -27.17 1.40
N PHE A 12 13.79 -26.83 2.11
CA PHE A 12 12.97 -25.68 1.76
C PHE A 12 13.87 -24.42 1.71
N PRO A 13 13.79 -23.59 0.66
CA PRO A 13 14.62 -22.41 0.57
C PRO A 13 14.36 -21.44 1.72
N SER A 14 15.37 -20.66 2.10
CA SER A 14 15.16 -19.61 3.09
C SER A 14 14.13 -18.58 2.61
N ALA A 15 13.44 -17.91 3.53
CA ALA A 15 12.48 -16.86 3.20
C ALA A 15 13.10 -15.78 2.27
N PHE A 16 14.37 -15.43 2.50
CA PHE A 16 15.12 -14.50 1.65
C PHE A 16 15.29 -15.01 0.21
N THR A 17 15.60 -16.29 0.05
CA THR A 17 15.75 -16.91 -1.28
C THR A 17 14.43 -16.88 -2.06
N ILE A 18 13.32 -17.19 -1.39
CA ILE A 18 11.99 -17.16 -2.02
C ILE A 18 11.63 -15.72 -2.41
N LEU A 19 11.85 -14.76 -1.52
CA LEU A 19 11.57 -13.35 -1.78
C LEU A 19 12.39 -12.82 -2.97
N PHE A 20 13.68 -13.18 -3.03
CA PHE A 20 14.54 -12.81 -4.15
C PHE A 20 14.11 -13.46 -5.48
N ALA A 21 13.70 -14.74 -5.45
CA ALA A 21 13.18 -15.42 -6.63
C ALA A 21 11.88 -14.79 -7.14
N ILE A 22 10.96 -14.43 -6.24
CA ILE A 22 9.71 -13.72 -6.58
C ILE A 22 10.02 -12.33 -7.16
N LEU A 23 11.00 -11.62 -6.61
CA LEU A 23 11.42 -10.31 -7.12
C LEU A 23 11.92 -10.39 -8.56
N ILE A 24 12.82 -11.33 -8.87
CA ILE A 24 13.32 -11.54 -10.23
C ILE A 24 12.18 -11.89 -11.19
N LEU A 25 11.28 -12.77 -10.76
CA LEU A 25 10.12 -13.16 -11.55
C LEU A 25 9.21 -11.94 -11.83
N ALA A 26 8.91 -11.14 -10.81
CA ALA A 26 8.09 -9.95 -10.95
C ALA A 26 8.72 -8.92 -11.90
N VAL A 27 10.04 -8.69 -11.83
CA VAL A 27 10.75 -7.80 -12.75
C VAL A 27 10.69 -8.33 -14.18
N GLY A 28 10.93 -9.63 -14.38
CA GLY A 28 10.83 -10.26 -15.70
C GLY A 28 9.44 -10.16 -16.32
N LEU A 29 8.38 -10.40 -15.52
CA LEU A 29 6.98 -10.27 -15.96
C LEU A 29 6.61 -8.81 -16.25
N THR A 30 7.16 -7.85 -15.50
CA THR A 30 6.92 -6.41 -15.73
C THR A 30 7.41 -5.97 -17.12
N TRP A 31 8.42 -6.63 -17.69
CA TRP A 31 8.91 -6.29 -19.03
C TRP A 31 8.02 -6.82 -20.15
N VAL A 32 7.19 -7.84 -19.88
CA VAL A 32 6.23 -8.39 -20.83
C VAL A 32 4.94 -7.55 -20.89
N ILE A 33 4.57 -6.91 -19.78
CA ILE A 33 3.33 -6.14 -19.66
C ILE A 33 3.65 -4.64 -19.68
N PRO A 34 3.52 -3.97 -20.85
CA PRO A 34 3.73 -2.53 -20.92
C PRO A 34 2.72 -1.79 -20.05
N SER A 35 3.15 -0.69 -19.43
CA SER A 35 2.24 0.19 -18.72
C SER A 35 1.23 0.81 -19.67
N GLY A 36 -0.04 0.88 -19.26
CA GLY A 36 -1.08 1.64 -19.93
C GLY A 36 -1.60 2.75 -19.03
N SER A 37 -2.13 3.81 -19.63
CA SER A 37 -2.77 4.91 -18.91
C SER A 37 -4.16 5.17 -19.49
N TYR A 38 -5.08 5.59 -18.63
CA TYR A 38 -6.39 6.10 -19.03
C TYR A 38 -6.37 7.63 -18.97
N SER A 39 -7.13 8.27 -19.85
CA SER A 39 -7.38 9.71 -19.72
C SER A 39 -8.20 9.96 -18.45
N LYS A 40 -7.84 10.99 -17.69
CA LYS A 40 -8.49 11.32 -16.42
C LYS A 40 -9.30 12.60 -16.56
N LEU A 41 -10.54 12.57 -16.08
CA LEU A 41 -11.42 13.74 -16.00
C LEU A 41 -11.37 14.31 -14.59
N THR A 42 -11.16 15.63 -14.50
CA THR A 42 -11.17 16.40 -13.25
C THR A 42 -12.17 17.54 -13.39
N TYR A 43 -12.98 17.76 -12.36
CA TYR A 43 -13.87 18.91 -12.32
C TYR A 43 -13.16 20.11 -11.70
N ASN A 44 -13.20 21.25 -12.39
CA ASN A 44 -12.74 22.51 -11.86
C ASN A 44 -13.95 23.37 -11.47
N SER A 45 -14.15 23.53 -10.16
CA SER A 45 -15.26 24.31 -9.59
C SER A 45 -15.17 25.81 -9.85
N THR A 46 -13.98 26.36 -10.16
CA THR A 46 -13.78 27.79 -10.41
C THR A 46 -14.37 28.22 -11.74
N ASP A 47 -14.12 27.42 -12.79
CA ASP A 47 -14.52 27.74 -14.16
C ASP A 47 -15.73 26.92 -14.64
N ASN A 48 -16.28 26.03 -13.80
CA ASN A 48 -17.34 25.07 -14.13
C ASN A 48 -17.03 24.26 -15.41
N VAL A 49 -15.79 23.76 -15.51
CA VAL A 49 -15.31 22.97 -16.65
C VAL A 49 -14.79 21.61 -16.21
N PHE A 50 -14.91 20.63 -17.11
CA PHE A 50 -14.20 19.37 -17.02
C PHE A 50 -12.85 19.47 -17.73
N VAL A 51 -11.78 19.16 -17.01
CA VAL A 51 -10.42 19.09 -17.53
C VAL A 51 -10.07 17.63 -17.76
N VAL A 52 -9.84 17.26 -19.02
CA VAL A 52 -9.40 15.94 -19.42
C VAL A 52 -7.89 15.95 -19.60
N LYS A 53 -7.20 15.19 -18.75
CA LYS A 53 -5.75 14.99 -18.81
C LYS A 53 -5.44 13.65 -19.46
N ALA A 54 -4.85 13.67 -20.65
CA ALA A 54 -4.35 12.48 -21.34
C ALA A 54 -2.83 12.38 -21.19
N TYR A 55 -2.26 11.19 -21.37
CA TYR A 55 -0.81 11.02 -21.23
C TYR A 55 -0.08 11.64 -22.43
N GLY A 56 0.83 12.59 -22.17
CA GLY A 56 1.67 13.24 -23.17
C GLY A 56 0.98 14.29 -24.06
N VAL A 57 -0.24 14.70 -23.70
CA VAL A 57 -1.04 15.69 -24.45
C VAL A 57 -1.49 16.79 -23.49
N ASP A 58 -1.57 18.02 -23.98
CA ASP A 58 -2.08 19.16 -23.22
C ASP A 58 -3.53 18.93 -22.74
N ASP A 59 -3.83 19.54 -21.59
CA ASP A 59 -5.12 19.45 -20.92
C ASP A 59 -6.24 20.03 -21.80
N LYS A 60 -7.27 19.22 -22.08
CA LYS A 60 -8.46 19.67 -22.82
C LYS A 60 -9.59 20.03 -21.87
N THR A 61 -10.18 21.21 -22.06
CA THR A 61 -11.31 21.69 -21.26
C THR A 61 -12.63 21.52 -22.00
N TYR A 62 -13.61 20.94 -21.34
CA TYR A 62 -14.99 20.79 -21.82
C TYR A 62 -15.94 21.47 -20.85
N PRO A 63 -17.09 22.00 -21.30
CA PRO A 63 -18.09 22.57 -20.41
C PRO A 63 -18.62 21.49 -19.45
N ALA A 64 -18.85 21.81 -18.17
CA ALA A 64 -19.33 20.82 -17.22
C ALA A 64 -20.84 20.54 -17.37
N THR A 65 -21.21 19.81 -18.43
CA THR A 65 -22.60 19.46 -18.74
C THR A 65 -22.82 17.96 -18.75
N THR A 66 -24.07 17.53 -18.58
CA THR A 66 -24.47 16.12 -18.71
C THR A 66 -24.09 15.55 -20.07
N ASP A 67 -24.27 16.33 -21.13
CA ASP A 67 -23.98 15.92 -22.50
C ASP A 67 -22.49 15.57 -22.68
N THR A 68 -21.58 16.33 -22.05
CA THR A 68 -20.15 16.00 -22.12
C THR A 68 -19.82 14.70 -21.41
N LEU A 69 -20.47 14.40 -20.28
CA LEU A 69 -20.27 13.14 -19.56
C LEU A 69 -20.81 11.95 -20.36
N ASP A 70 -21.97 12.11 -21.00
CA ASP A 70 -22.58 11.08 -21.84
C ASP A 70 -21.71 10.78 -23.07
N ASN A 71 -21.18 11.83 -23.74
CA ASN A 71 -20.26 11.67 -24.85
C ASN A 71 -18.93 11.01 -24.45
N LEU A 72 -18.48 11.21 -23.22
CA LEU A 72 -17.31 10.55 -22.66
C LEU A 72 -17.63 9.15 -22.08
N ASN A 73 -18.86 8.67 -22.26
CA ASN A 73 -19.34 7.38 -21.76
C ASN A 73 -19.22 7.24 -20.23
N ILE A 74 -19.34 8.35 -19.50
CA ILE A 74 -19.27 8.43 -18.04
C ILE A 74 -20.70 8.39 -17.48
N LYS A 75 -21.06 7.28 -16.83
CA LYS A 75 -22.41 7.07 -16.25
C LYS A 75 -22.63 7.75 -14.89
N ILE A 76 -21.81 8.74 -14.56
CA ILE A 76 -21.84 9.44 -13.26
C ILE A 76 -22.60 10.75 -13.45
N LYS A 77 -23.57 11.04 -12.59
CA LYS A 77 -24.34 12.29 -12.66
C LYS A 77 -23.45 13.51 -12.46
N LEU A 78 -23.75 14.59 -13.19
CA LEU A 78 -23.08 15.90 -13.06
C LEU A 78 -23.08 16.41 -11.62
N SER A 79 -24.17 16.18 -10.88
CA SER A 79 -24.32 16.60 -9.48
C SER A 79 -23.20 16.06 -8.57
N ASN A 80 -22.69 14.84 -8.82
CA ASN A 80 -21.63 14.28 -8.01
C ASN A 80 -20.31 15.07 -8.12
N PHE A 81 -20.11 15.79 -9.22
CA PHE A 81 -18.94 16.64 -9.42
C PHE A 81 -19.16 18.04 -8.83
N THR A 82 -20.33 18.64 -9.07
CA THR A 82 -20.65 20.00 -8.61
C THR A 82 -20.89 20.06 -7.10
N GLU A 83 -21.52 19.04 -6.51
CA GLU A 83 -21.75 18.93 -5.06
C GLU A 83 -20.49 18.50 -4.28
N GLY A 84 -19.37 18.27 -4.99
CA GLY A 84 -18.09 17.94 -4.36
C GLY A 84 -18.02 16.51 -3.79
N VAL A 85 -18.91 15.62 -4.19
CA VAL A 85 -18.84 14.18 -3.86
C VAL A 85 -17.61 13.55 -4.52
N ILE A 86 -17.31 13.94 -5.76
CA ILE A 86 -16.13 13.51 -6.52
C ILE A 86 -15.12 14.65 -6.61
N LYS A 87 -14.05 14.55 -5.82
CA LYS A 87 -12.94 15.52 -5.81
C LYS A 87 -11.67 15.00 -6.48
N LYS A 88 -11.58 13.67 -6.66
CA LYS A 88 -10.39 13.02 -7.26
C LYS A 88 -10.61 12.83 -8.76
N PRO A 89 -9.54 12.89 -9.58
CA PRO A 89 -9.63 12.59 -11.00
C PRO A 89 -10.19 11.19 -11.24
N ILE A 90 -11.13 11.06 -12.17
CA ILE A 90 -11.74 9.77 -12.55
C ILE A 90 -11.26 9.31 -13.92
N ALA A 91 -11.12 8.00 -14.13
CA ALA A 91 -10.72 7.47 -15.43
C ALA A 91 -11.89 7.51 -16.42
N ILE A 92 -11.61 7.92 -17.67
CA ILE A 92 -12.58 7.94 -18.76
C ILE A 92 -12.61 6.56 -19.43
N PRO A 93 -13.77 5.87 -19.47
CA PRO A 93 -13.89 4.56 -20.10
C PRO A 93 -13.48 4.57 -21.58
N GLY A 94 -12.87 3.49 -22.07
CA GLY A 94 -12.49 3.35 -23.49
C GLY A 94 -11.27 4.17 -23.93
N THR A 95 -10.72 5.03 -23.07
CA THR A 95 -9.53 5.86 -23.37
C THR A 95 -8.21 5.18 -22.99
N TYR A 96 -8.19 3.85 -22.91
CA TYR A 96 -6.97 3.10 -22.61
C TYR A 96 -5.97 3.28 -23.75
N GLN A 97 -4.81 3.85 -23.42
CA GLN A 97 -3.68 3.91 -24.34
C GLN A 97 -2.47 3.28 -23.69
N ARG A 98 -1.75 2.44 -24.46
CA ARG A 98 -0.42 2.02 -24.06
C ARG A 98 0.48 3.24 -24.08
N VAL A 99 1.11 3.51 -22.96
CA VAL A 99 2.03 4.65 -22.85
C VAL A 99 3.42 4.12 -23.15
N GLU A 100 4.17 4.84 -23.95
CA GLU A 100 5.58 4.51 -24.11
C GLU A 100 6.26 4.66 -22.75
N GLN A 101 7.05 3.66 -22.38
CA GLN A 101 7.91 3.77 -21.22
C GLN A 101 8.88 4.93 -21.49
N HIS A 102 8.65 6.07 -20.85
CA HIS A 102 9.74 6.98 -20.58
C HIS A 102 10.76 6.20 -19.75
N HIS A 103 11.81 5.71 -20.41
CA HIS A 103 12.90 5.02 -19.76
C HIS A 103 13.45 5.97 -18.69
N LYS A 104 13.17 5.67 -17.42
CA LYS A 104 13.82 6.35 -16.30
C LYS A 104 15.32 6.18 -16.52
N GLY A 105 16.04 7.29 -16.60
CA GLY A 105 17.49 7.26 -16.81
C GLY A 105 18.17 6.54 -15.64
N ILE A 106 19.43 6.13 -15.81
CA ILE A 106 20.22 5.56 -14.71
C ILE A 106 20.24 6.52 -13.50
N GLU A 107 20.23 7.83 -13.76
CA GLU A 107 20.12 8.87 -12.73
C GLU A 107 18.81 8.79 -11.92
N ASP A 108 17.69 8.48 -12.57
CA ASP A 108 16.40 8.31 -11.89
C ASP A 108 16.38 7.05 -11.02
N ILE A 109 17.18 6.04 -11.33
CA ILE A 109 17.33 4.83 -10.51
C ILE A 109 17.99 5.21 -9.17
N THR A 110 19.09 5.96 -9.21
CA THR A 110 19.74 6.42 -7.97
C THR A 110 18.83 7.35 -7.18
N LYS A 111 18.16 8.30 -7.85
CA LYS A 111 17.23 9.22 -7.19
C LYS A 111 16.06 8.48 -6.53
N SER A 112 15.43 7.54 -7.24
CA SER A 112 14.32 6.76 -6.70
C SER A 112 14.73 5.82 -5.57
N MET A 113 15.97 5.33 -5.53
CA MET A 113 16.50 4.59 -4.38
C MET A 113 16.58 5.47 -3.12
N VAL A 114 17.04 6.72 -3.25
CA VAL A 114 17.10 7.68 -2.15
C VAL A 114 15.68 8.09 -1.73
N GLU A 115 14.80 8.44 -2.67
CA GLU A 115 13.40 8.80 -2.38
C GLU A 115 12.66 7.66 -1.68
N GLY A 116 12.83 6.42 -2.15
CA GLY A 116 12.24 5.25 -1.49
C GLY A 116 12.76 5.05 -0.06
N THR A 117 14.02 5.38 0.20
CA THR A 117 14.58 5.37 1.55
C THR A 117 13.94 6.45 2.42
N ILE A 118 13.82 7.68 1.90
CA ILE A 118 13.22 8.83 2.61
C ILE A 118 11.76 8.55 2.96
N GLU A 119 10.97 7.99 2.04
CA GLU A 119 9.58 7.60 2.29
C GLU A 119 9.47 6.56 3.43
N ALA A 120 10.46 5.66 3.53
CA ALA A 120 10.52 4.65 4.58
C ALA A 120 11.05 5.19 5.94
N VAL A 121 11.63 6.40 5.99
CA VAL A 121 12.25 6.94 7.21
C VAL A 121 11.26 7.02 8.37
N ASP A 122 10.01 7.44 8.13
CA ASP A 122 9.02 7.61 9.20
C ASP A 122 8.75 6.28 9.93
N VAL A 123 8.60 5.19 9.17
CA VAL A 123 8.43 3.84 9.71
C VAL A 123 9.70 3.36 10.43
N MET A 124 10.88 3.61 9.87
CA MET A 124 12.14 3.21 10.50
C MET A 124 12.36 3.93 11.84
N VAL A 125 12.17 5.25 11.89
CA VAL A 125 12.29 6.04 13.12
C VAL A 125 11.29 5.54 14.16
N PHE A 126 10.04 5.25 13.75
CA PHE A 126 9.04 4.68 14.65
C PHE A 126 9.49 3.34 15.24
N ILE A 127 9.96 2.40 14.41
CA ILE A 127 10.46 1.09 14.87
C ILE A 127 11.68 1.26 15.77
N PHE A 128 12.60 2.18 15.47
CA PHE A 128 13.77 2.46 16.29
C PHE A 128 13.39 3.02 17.66
N VAL A 129 12.46 3.97 17.72
CA VAL A 129 11.96 4.53 18.99
C VAL A 129 11.23 3.45 19.79
N LEU A 130 10.37 2.65 19.14
CA LEU A 130 9.65 1.54 19.77
C LEU A 130 10.62 0.48 20.30
N GLY A 131 11.60 0.07 19.51
CA GLY A 131 12.65 -0.86 19.90
C GLY A 131 13.55 -0.31 21.02
N GLY A 132 13.88 0.98 20.98
CA GLY A 132 14.64 1.67 22.03
C GLY A 132 13.90 1.71 23.36
N MET A 133 12.61 2.08 23.33
CA MET A 133 11.76 2.06 24.53
C MET A 133 11.61 0.64 25.08
N ILE A 134 11.33 -0.35 24.24
CA ILE A 134 11.25 -1.76 24.66
C ILE A 134 12.58 -2.22 25.24
N GLY A 135 13.72 -1.83 24.66
CA GLY A 135 15.05 -2.14 25.15
C GLY A 135 15.29 -1.59 26.56
N VAL A 136 14.93 -0.32 26.79
CA VAL A 136 15.00 0.30 28.13
C VAL A 136 14.10 -0.43 29.10
N ILE A 137 12.83 -0.65 28.74
CA ILE A 137 11.81 -1.32 29.55
C ILE A 137 12.22 -2.75 29.93
N ASN A 138 12.84 -3.48 28.99
CA ASN A 138 13.31 -4.84 29.23
C ASN A 138 14.54 -4.84 30.16
N ARG A 139 15.45 -3.88 29.98
CA ARG A 139 16.64 -3.73 30.85
C ARG A 139 16.27 -3.28 32.26
N THR A 140 15.27 -2.42 32.42
CA THR A 140 14.78 -1.98 33.73
C THR A 140 13.87 -3.01 34.40
N GLY A 141 13.45 -4.05 33.68
CA GLY A 141 12.50 -5.05 34.18
C GLY A 141 11.10 -4.49 34.49
N SER A 142 10.83 -3.23 34.10
CA SER A 142 9.58 -2.53 34.43
C SER A 142 8.37 -3.22 33.83
N PHE A 143 8.51 -3.86 32.66
CA PHE A 143 7.43 -4.64 32.06
C PHE A 143 7.06 -5.87 32.87
N ASN A 144 8.06 -6.66 33.27
CA ASN A 144 7.84 -7.85 34.11
C ASN A 144 7.23 -7.47 35.47
N ALA A 145 7.71 -6.38 36.08
CA ALA A 145 7.14 -5.84 37.32
C ALA A 145 5.69 -5.37 37.13
N GLY A 146 5.37 -4.71 36.01
CA GLY A 146 4.01 -4.30 35.66
C GLY A 146 3.07 -5.49 35.45
N LEU A 147 3.51 -6.51 34.71
CA LEU A 147 2.74 -7.75 34.52
C LEU A 147 2.50 -8.46 35.85
N MET A 148 3.50 -8.54 36.72
CA MET A 148 3.34 -9.09 38.08
C MET A 148 2.36 -8.28 38.92
N ALA A 149 2.37 -6.94 38.84
CA ALA A 149 1.44 -6.08 39.56
C ALA A 149 -0.01 -6.27 39.10
N LEU A 150 -0.23 -6.42 37.78
CA LEU A 150 -1.54 -6.73 37.21
C LEU A 150 -1.99 -8.15 37.60
N ALA A 151 -1.09 -9.13 37.55
CA ALA A 151 -1.37 -10.51 37.93
C ALA A 151 -1.62 -10.67 39.44
N LYS A 152 -1.14 -9.75 40.30
CA LYS A 152 -1.31 -9.81 41.76
C LYS A 152 -2.75 -9.55 42.22
N LYS A 153 -3.66 -9.14 41.33
CA LYS A 153 -5.10 -8.98 41.63
C LYS A 153 -6.01 -10.02 40.92
N PRO A 154 -6.02 -11.30 41.33
CA PRO A 154 -7.09 -12.23 40.97
C PRO A 154 -7.80 -12.76 42.22
N LYS A 155 -8.08 -11.89 43.23
CA LYS A 155 -8.69 -12.34 44.50
C LYS A 155 -10.17 -11.99 44.66
N VAL A 156 -10.70 -11.03 43.88
CA VAL A 156 -12.12 -10.65 43.93
C VAL A 156 -13.00 -11.52 43.02
N MET A 157 -12.51 -11.88 41.82
CA MET A 157 -13.28 -12.69 40.86
C MET A 157 -13.41 -14.17 41.31
N SER A 158 -12.38 -14.71 41.96
CA SER A 158 -12.39 -16.07 42.52
C SER A 158 -13.32 -16.19 43.73
N PHE A 159 -13.43 -15.15 44.56
CA PHE A 159 -14.40 -15.11 45.66
C PHE A 159 -15.85 -14.96 45.15
N LEU A 160 -16.08 -14.11 44.15
CA LEU A 160 -17.40 -13.96 43.52
C LEU A 160 -17.86 -15.24 42.79
N LEU A 161 -16.96 -15.94 42.10
CA LEU A 161 -17.27 -17.23 41.48
C LEU A 161 -17.59 -18.31 42.52
N TYR A 162 -16.89 -18.33 43.65
CA TYR A 162 -17.20 -19.26 44.75
C TYR A 162 -18.53 -18.92 45.45
N SER A 163 -18.88 -17.64 45.61
CA SER A 163 -20.16 -17.25 46.21
C SER A 163 -21.37 -17.35 45.26
N ALA A 164 -21.14 -17.38 43.93
CA ALA A 164 -22.20 -17.42 42.92
C ALA A 164 -22.64 -18.85 42.55
N TYR A 165 -21.95 -19.89 43.02
CA TYR A 165 -22.34 -21.30 42.85
C TYR A 165 -22.44 -21.98 44.22
N PRO A 166 -23.56 -21.81 44.95
CA PRO A 166 -23.81 -22.61 46.15
C PRO A 166 -24.07 -24.06 45.73
N SER A 167 -23.27 -24.98 46.26
CA SER A 167 -23.56 -26.43 46.23
C SER A 167 -24.82 -26.74 47.02
#